data_AF-A0A7C4GPN9-F1
#
_entry.id   AF-A0A7C4GPN9-F1
#
_cell.length_a   1.000
_cell.length_b   1.000
_cell.length_c   1.000
_cell.angle_alpha   90.00
_cell.angle_beta   90.00
_cell.angle_gamma   90.00
#
_symmetry.space_group_name_H-M   'P 1'
#
loop_
_entity.id
_entity.type
_entity.pdbx_description
1 polymer ?
#
loop_
_entity_poly.entity_id
_entity_poly.type
_entity_poly.pdbx_seq_one_letter_code
_entity_poly.pdbx_strand_id
1 'polypeptide(L)' 'MRARKIEIIGIQGIPDIQKDMDIGEIIVDASRRMGLELRNGDIIVVSHIIVSKAEGRVVNLVDVE' A
#
# COMPACT_ATOMS: atom_id res chain seq x y z
N MET A 1 10.53 20.22 26.89
CA MET A 1 10.39 19.43 25.64
C MET A 1 9.24 20.02 24.84
N ARG A 2 9.40 20.21 23.52
CA ARG A 2 8.25 20.44 22.63
C ARG A 2 7.54 19.11 22.40
N ALA A 3 6.21 19.11 22.39
CA ALA A 3 5.44 17.94 21.96
C ALA A 3 5.73 17.65 20.48
N ARG A 4 5.85 16.37 20.11
CA ARG A 4 5.95 15.94 18.72
C ARG A 4 4.56 15.62 18.19
N LYS A 5 4.26 16.07 16.96
CA LYS A 5 3.01 15.75 16.26
C LYS A 5 3.22 14.51 15.39
N ILE A 6 2.22 13.63 15.34
CA ILE A 6 2.13 12.52 14.40
C ILE A 6 0.87 12.73 13.57
N GLU A 7 0.94 12.42 12.28
CA GLU A 7 -0.19 12.42 11.36
C GLU A 7 -0.30 11.04 10.71
N ILE A 8 -1.52 10.52 10.61
CA ILE A 8 -1.82 9.23 9.98
C ILE A 8 -2.82 9.51 8.87
N ILE A 9 -2.42 9.21 7.64
CA ILE A 9 -3.18 9.53 6.44
C ILE A 9 -3.46 8.24 5.68
N GLY A 10 -4.73 7.94 5.45
CA GLY A 10 -5.12 6.79 4.63
C GLY A 10 -5.01 7.11 3.15
N ILE A 11 -4.22 6.34 2.40
CA ILE A 11 -4.15 6.46 0.94
C ILE A 11 -5.40 5.86 0.30
N GLN A 12 -6.09 6.64 -0.53
CA GLN A 12 -7.30 6.26 -1.26
C GLN A 12 -7.02 6.07 -2.75
N GLY A 13 -7.95 5.43 -3.47
CA GLY A 13 -7.83 5.23 -4.91
C GLY A 13 -6.79 4.17 -5.31
N ILE A 14 -6.49 3.25 -4.39
CA ILE A 14 -5.73 2.02 -4.66
C ILE A 14 -6.69 1.04 -5.39
N PRO A 15 -6.32 0.51 -6.57
CA PRO A 15 -7.12 -0.46 -7.30
C PRO A 15 -7.11 -1.83 -6.60
N ASP A 16 -7.94 -2.77 -7.07
CA ASP A 16 -7.78 -4.16 -6.64
C ASP A 16 -6.48 -4.75 -7.18
N ILE A 17 -5.58 -5.16 -6.29
CA ILE A 17 -4.23 -5.60 -6.64
C ILE A 17 -4.28 -7.01 -7.23
N GLN A 18 -3.59 -7.18 -8.36
CA GLN A 18 -3.39 -8.45 -9.05
C GLN A 18 -1.91 -8.83 -9.02
N LYS A 19 -1.63 -10.07 -9.42
CA LYS A 19 -0.27 -10.59 -9.56
C LYS A 19 0.59 -9.69 -10.47
N ASP A 20 1.86 -9.54 -10.11
CA ASP A 20 2.90 -8.82 -10.84
C ASP A 20 2.71 -7.28 -10.92
N MET A 21 1.75 -6.72 -10.16
CA MET A 21 1.58 -5.27 -10.04
C MET A 21 2.60 -4.65 -9.08
N ASP A 22 3.19 -3.51 -9.46
CA ASP A 22 4.09 -2.75 -8.58
C ASP A 22 3.30 -1.93 -7.55
N ILE A 23 3.29 -2.40 -6.30
CA ILE A 23 2.59 -1.74 -5.20
C ILE A 23 3.21 -0.37 -4.88
N GLY A 24 4.53 -0.22 -5.02
CA GLY A 24 5.23 1.02 -4.73
C GLY A 24 4.80 2.14 -5.67
N GLU A 25 4.81 1.85 -6.98
CA GLU A 25 4.35 2.78 -8.01
C GLU A 25 2.89 3.19 -7.78
N ILE A 26 2.01 2.22 -7.48
CA ILE A 26 0.59 2.45 -7.21
C ILE A 26 0.38 3.37 -6.00
N ILE A 27 1.11 3.15 -4.90
CA ILE A 27 1.00 3.99 -3.69
C ILE A 27 1.48 5.41 -3.97
N VAL A 28 2.60 5.57 -4.68
CA VAL A 28 3.14 6.89 -5.04
C VAL A 28 2.16 7.66 -5.90
N ASP A 29 1.59 7.02 -6.92
CA ASP A 29 0.64 7.67 -7.82
C ASP A 29 -0.70 7.98 -7.15
N ALA A 30 -1.20 7.10 -6.29
CA ALA A 30 -2.40 7.37 -5.50
C ALA A 30 -2.20 8.57 -4.56
N SER A 31 -1.04 8.63 -3.88
CA SER A 31 -0.67 9.76 -3.02
C SER A 31 -0.63 11.07 -3.80
N ARG A 32 0.01 11.08 -4.98
CA ARG A 32 0.05 12.25 -5.89
C ARG A 32 -1.35 12.71 -6.32
N ARG A 33 -2.23 11.78 -6.71
CA ARG A 33 -3.62 12.10 -7.10
C ARG A 33 -4.43 12.73 -5.97
N MET A 34 -4.13 12.37 -4.71
CA MET A 34 -4.74 12.97 -3.54
C MET A 34 -4.15 14.34 -3.17
N GLY A 35 -3.10 14.79 -3.87
CA GLY A 35 -2.32 15.97 -3.47
C GLY A 35 -1.47 15.73 -2.22
N LEU A 36 -1.22 14.47 -1.86
CA LEU A 36 -0.33 14.10 -0.76
C LEU A 36 1.10 13.91 -1.30
N GLU A 37 2.00 14.77 -0.86
CA GLU A 37 3.43 14.65 -1.14
C GLU A 37 4.10 13.80 -0.06
N LEU A 38 4.64 12.63 -0.45
CA LEU A 38 5.47 11.80 0.43
C LEU A 38 6.84 12.45 0.62
N ARG A 39 7.33 12.48 1.86
CA ARG A 39 8.56 13.17 2.26
C ARG A 39 9.54 12.22 2.93
N ASN A 40 10.81 12.62 2.92
CA ASN A 40 11.86 11.88 3.63
C ASN A 40 11.51 11.76 5.12
N GLY A 41 11.52 10.53 5.63
CA GLY A 41 11.15 10.21 7.01
C GLY A 41 9.70 9.78 7.19
N ASP A 42 8.85 9.87 6.16
CA ASP A 42 7.51 9.27 6.19
C ASP A 42 7.59 7.75 6.24
N ILE A 43 6.58 7.14 6.87
CA ILE A 43 6.46 5.69 7.01
C ILE A 43 5.25 5.24 6.21
N ILE A 44 5.48 4.34 5.25
CA ILE A 44 4.41 3.69 4.49
C ILE A 44 4.05 2.38 5.19
N VAL A 45 2.78 2.23 5.57
CA VAL A 45 2.24 1.01 6.16
C VAL A 45 1.34 0.33 5.15
N VAL A 46 1.64 -0.93 4.85
CA VAL A 46 0.93 -1.74 3.85
C VAL A 46 0.38 -3.00 4.51
N SER A 47 -0.86 -3.36 4.21
CA SER A 47 -1.42 -4.63 4.67
C SER A 47 -0.83 -5.80 3.89
N HIS A 48 -0.64 -6.94 4.56
CA HIS A 48 -0.03 -8.11 3.92
C HIS A 48 -0.86 -8.63 2.73
N ILE A 49 -2.17 -8.41 2.71
CA ILE A 49 -3.08 -8.95 1.68
C ILE A 49 -2.66 -8.46 0.29
N ILE A 50 -2.40 -7.16 0.13
CA ILE A 50 -2.06 -6.63 -1.19
C ILE A 50 -0.68 -7.07 -1.65
N VAL A 51 0.25 -7.22 -0.71
CA VAL A 51 1.59 -7.80 -0.95
C VAL A 51 1.45 -9.24 -1.44
N SER A 52 0.69 -10.07 -0.73
CA SER A 52 0.40 -11.46 -1.13
C SER A 52 -0.23 -11.55 -2.52
N LYS A 53 -1.16 -10.64 -2.88
CA LYS A 53 -1.76 -10.63 -4.21
C LYS A 53 -0.74 -10.30 -5.30
N ALA A 54 0.06 -9.24 -5.13
CA ALA A 54 1.08 -8.85 -6.11
C ALA A 54 2.16 -9.94 -6.28
N GLU A 55 2.55 -10.60 -5.20
CA GLU A 55 3.51 -11.71 -5.21
C GLU A 55 2.93 -13.04 -5.73
N GLY A 56 1.66 -13.07 -6.15
CA GLY A 56 1.03 -14.27 -6.70
C GLY A 56 0.78 -15.37 -5.66
N ARG A 57 0.56 -15.00 -4.39
CA ARG A 57 0.29 -15.92 -3.27
C ARG A 57 -1.19 -16.27 -3.11
N VAL A 58 -2.01 -16.00 -4.13
CA VAL A 58 -3.42 -16.38 -4.16
C VAL A 58 -3.53 -17.80 -4.70
N VAL A 59 -4.19 -18.68 -3.95
CA VAL A 59 -4.44 -20.08 -4.34
C VAL A 59 -5.95 -20.32 -4.41
N ASN A 60 -6.37 -21.25 -5.27
CA ASN A 60 -7.74 -21.72 -5.23
C ASN A 60 -7.89 -22.68 -4.05
N LEU A 61 -8.97 -22.56 -3.28
CA LEU A 61 -9.21 -23.39 -2.12
C LEU A 61 -9.28 -24.89 -2.48
N VAL A 62 -9.68 -25.21 -3.70
CA VAL A 62 -9.71 -26.61 -4.18
C VAL A 62 -8.32 -27.24 -4.35
N ASP A 63 -7.27 -26.41 -4.39
CA ASP A 63 -5.88 -26.84 -4.53
C ASP A 63 -5.16 -26.98 -3.18
N VAL A 64 -5.88 -26.88 -2.05
CA VAL A 64 -5.34 -26.90 -0.68
C VAL A 64 -5.75 -28.20 0.02
N GLU A 65 -4.78 -28.95 0.56
CA GLU A 65 -4.95 -30.18 1.36
C GLU A 65 -5.00 -29.93 2.87
#